data_AF-A0A9E3I8P4-F1
#
_entry.id   AF-A0A9E3I8P4-F1
#
_cell.length_a   1.000
_cell.length_b   1.000
_cell.length_c   1.000
_cell.angle_alpha   90.00
_cell.angle_beta   90.00
_cell.angle_gamma   90.00
#
_symmetry.space_group_name_H-M   'P 1'
#
loop_
_entity.id
_entity.type
_entity.pdbx_description
1 polymer ?
#
loop_
_entity_poly.entity_id
_entity_poly.type
_entity_poly.pdbx_seq_one_letter_code
_entity_poly.pdbx_strand_id
1 'polypeptide(L)'
;MHKANKGFYVGAFLAGSLGHWIIWEVTQVLGMAYPQLRPIFQMLRTPASLLTILSSVVTFILIYKMWAAIQDRGARTSAGKALGFMFIPFFNFYWLFEVYWGWTKDYNRIPESDDVELPLMPEGIGLAVCVLPLLSMCLMFASFFGGSWKSFAEAAAVNVVFQASMLISLVNTILMAILFSKICDGINALVDAGLEPPKPQYALPAEDAKTSGMAIASLVLGICGIVTCGLTAVIGLILGIVGLCAISKRAEQLKGKGFAIAGIITSAISIVLTPGILMALLMPALFSARTQAMNMVSMTYAKQICLAMAMYCDENNGSFPPVDNWPAALNEYISDEKILTSPFAPEAGRAWAMNKNLDGRKKQDIKQTHRIVLIFEARFDSSPAGGCELLPESPRTRRGYAIGFIDGHVKLARTDGLDELILIPDTQGFEVAK
;
A
#
# COMPACT_ATOMS: atom_id res chain seq x y z
N MET A 1 -18.88 12.37 41.65
CA MET A 1 -17.93 11.74 40.70
C MET A 1 -17.07 10.77 41.48
N HIS A 2 -16.80 9.55 41.00
CA HIS A 2 -15.89 8.64 41.69
C HIS A 2 -14.44 8.90 41.26
N LYS A 3 -13.50 8.79 42.21
CA LYS A 3 -12.06 8.85 41.94
C LYS A 3 -11.69 7.95 40.76
N ALA A 4 -10.82 8.45 39.90
CA ALA A 4 -10.24 7.67 38.82
C ALA A 4 -9.15 6.75 39.39
N ASN A 5 -9.37 5.44 39.30
CA ASN A 5 -8.36 4.47 39.70
C ASN A 5 -7.23 4.45 38.66
N LYS A 6 -6.13 5.12 39.02
CA LYS A 6 -4.91 5.24 38.21
C LYS A 6 -4.37 3.88 37.76
N GLY A 7 -4.29 2.90 38.68
CA GLY A 7 -3.79 1.56 38.38
C GLY A 7 -4.66 0.84 37.35
N PHE A 8 -5.98 0.99 37.44
CA PHE A 8 -6.92 0.42 36.47
C PHE A 8 -6.75 1.03 35.07
N TYR A 9 -6.81 2.36 34.94
CA TYR A 9 -6.78 3.04 33.63
C TYR A 9 -5.42 2.91 32.95
N VAL A 10 -4.32 3.14 33.68
CA VAL A 10 -2.96 3.03 33.13
C VAL A 10 -2.60 1.57 32.87
N GLY A 11 -3.01 0.65 33.75
CA GLY A 11 -2.79 -0.78 33.61
C GLY A 11 -3.52 -1.37 32.40
N ALA A 12 -4.83 -1.10 32.24
CA ALA A 12 -5.60 -1.51 31.06
C ALA A 12 -5.06 -0.86 29.78
N PHE A 13 -4.67 0.41 29.89
CA PHE A 13 -3.71 1.14 29.06
C PHE A 13 -2.65 0.26 28.40
N LEU A 14 -1.63 0.01 29.21
CA LEU A 14 -0.40 -0.66 28.87
C LEU A 14 -0.62 -2.13 28.50
N ALA A 15 -1.49 -2.84 29.22
CA ALA A 15 -1.80 -4.24 28.92
C ALA A 15 -2.33 -4.43 27.49
N GLY A 16 -3.16 -3.51 27.00
CA GLY A 16 -3.62 -3.51 25.62
C GLY A 16 -2.54 -3.04 24.64
N SER A 17 -2.13 -1.78 24.75
CA SER A 17 -1.27 -1.15 23.73
C SER A 17 0.17 -1.67 23.74
N LEU A 18 0.83 -1.67 24.91
CA LEU A 18 2.21 -2.15 25.03
C LEU A 18 2.28 -3.67 24.90
N GLY A 19 1.31 -4.40 25.48
CA GLY A 19 1.20 -5.85 25.32
C GLY A 19 1.07 -6.27 23.86
N HIS A 20 0.19 -5.62 23.10
CA HIS A 20 0.06 -5.86 21.65
C HIS A 20 1.35 -5.55 20.89
N TRP A 21 2.00 -4.43 21.20
CA TRP A 21 3.27 -4.05 20.58
C TRP A 21 4.36 -5.09 20.82
N ILE A 22 4.54 -5.56 22.05
CA ILE A 22 5.52 -6.60 22.40
C ILE A 22 5.22 -7.90 21.65
N ILE A 23 3.95 -8.35 21.64
CA ILE A 23 3.56 -9.56 20.93
C ILE A 23 3.86 -9.42 19.44
N TRP A 24 3.57 -8.27 18.85
CA TRP A 24 3.88 -7.99 17.45
C TRP A 24 5.38 -8.11 17.15
N GLU A 25 6.24 -7.45 17.94
CA GLU A 25 7.69 -7.46 17.75
C GLU A 25 8.29 -8.86 17.96
N VAL A 26 7.93 -9.53 19.06
CA VAL A 26 8.44 -10.87 19.36
C VAL A 26 8.05 -11.85 18.27
N THR A 27 6.79 -11.85 17.84
CA THR A 27 6.32 -12.73 16.76
C THR A 27 6.95 -12.37 15.40
N GLN A 28 7.29 -11.11 15.17
CA GLN A 28 7.99 -10.69 13.96
C GLN A 28 9.42 -11.21 13.93
N VAL A 29 10.18 -11.00 15.01
CA VAL A 29 11.57 -11.47 15.16
C VAL A 29 11.62 -13.01 15.07
N LEU A 30 10.75 -13.70 15.81
CA LEU A 30 10.65 -15.16 15.75
C LEU A 30 10.24 -15.66 14.36
N GLY A 31 9.37 -14.94 13.65
CA GLY A 31 9.01 -15.26 12.27
C GLY A 31 10.16 -15.08 11.27
N MET A 32 11.11 -14.18 11.56
CA MET A 32 12.35 -14.07 10.78
C MET A 32 13.31 -15.22 11.10
N ALA A 33 13.46 -15.59 12.37
CA ALA A 33 14.34 -16.67 12.82
C ALA A 33 13.82 -18.07 12.43
N TYR A 34 12.50 -18.26 12.42
CA TYR A 34 11.83 -19.54 12.15
C TYR A 34 10.72 -19.38 11.09
N PRO A 35 11.07 -19.24 9.79
CA PRO A 35 10.10 -18.97 8.72
C PRO A 35 8.96 -19.99 8.62
N GLN A 36 9.23 -21.26 8.93
CA GLN A 36 8.25 -22.35 8.92
C GLN A 36 7.16 -22.20 9.99
N LEU A 37 7.41 -21.46 11.07
CA LEU A 37 6.44 -21.22 12.15
C LEU A 37 5.68 -19.88 11.99
N ARG A 38 5.94 -19.11 10.93
CA ARG A 38 5.26 -17.82 10.67
C ARG A 38 3.73 -17.87 10.79
N PRO A 39 3.02 -18.89 10.25
CA PRO A 39 1.57 -18.94 10.38
C PRO A 39 1.11 -19.04 11.85
N ILE A 40 1.83 -19.78 12.69
CA ILE A 40 1.54 -19.93 14.13
C ILE A 40 1.76 -18.59 14.84
N PHE A 41 2.86 -17.91 14.55
CA PHE A 41 3.13 -16.57 15.10
C PHE A 41 2.10 -15.53 14.66
N GLN A 42 1.56 -15.63 13.45
CA GLN A 42 0.45 -14.79 12.99
C GLN A 42 -0.84 -15.07 13.75
N MET A 43 -1.16 -16.33 14.03
CA MET A 43 -2.34 -16.70 14.84
C MET A 43 -2.27 -16.15 16.26
N LEU A 44 -1.08 -16.03 16.85
CA LEU A 44 -0.87 -15.44 18.18
C LEU A 44 -1.13 -13.91 18.24
N ARG A 45 -1.09 -13.21 17.10
CA ARG A 45 -1.38 -11.76 17.04
C ARG A 45 -2.87 -11.45 17.14
N THR A 46 -3.72 -12.33 16.63
CA THR A 46 -5.17 -12.16 16.62
C THR A 46 -5.76 -11.95 18.02
N PRO A 47 -5.46 -12.78 19.05
CA PRO A 47 -5.97 -12.52 20.40
C PRO A 47 -5.40 -11.25 21.03
N ALA A 48 -4.18 -10.84 20.69
CA ALA A 48 -3.61 -9.56 21.14
C ALA A 48 -4.41 -8.36 20.62
N SER A 49 -4.98 -8.45 19.42
CA SER A 49 -5.83 -7.38 18.87
C SER A 49 -7.12 -7.17 19.70
N LEU A 50 -7.68 -8.24 20.29
CA LEU A 50 -8.85 -8.16 21.18
C LEU A 50 -8.54 -7.37 22.46
N LEU A 51 -7.36 -7.56 23.03
CA LEU A 51 -6.91 -6.80 24.21
C LEU A 51 -6.79 -5.30 23.90
N THR A 52 -6.39 -4.95 22.68
CA THR A 52 -6.31 -3.54 22.23
C THR A 52 -7.71 -2.93 22.11
N ILE A 53 -8.69 -3.69 21.62
CA ILE A 53 -10.10 -3.24 21.55
C ILE A 53 -10.64 -2.99 22.96
N LEU A 54 -10.41 -3.92 23.91
CA LEU A 54 -10.84 -3.75 25.30
C LEU A 54 -10.16 -2.54 25.97
N SER A 55 -8.86 -2.35 25.74
CA SER A 55 -8.10 -1.19 26.22
C SER A 55 -8.62 0.13 25.64
N SER A 56 -9.06 0.13 24.38
CA SER A 56 -9.66 1.30 23.73
C SER A 56 -10.98 1.71 24.40
N VAL A 57 -11.82 0.74 24.79
CA VAL A 57 -13.06 1.01 25.55
C VAL A 57 -12.74 1.69 26.88
N VAL A 58 -11.75 1.19 27.63
CA VAL A 58 -11.32 1.80 28.89
C VAL A 58 -10.78 3.23 28.68
N THR A 59 -10.03 3.45 27.60
CA THR A 59 -9.52 4.77 27.20
C THR A 59 -10.67 5.74 26.89
N PHE A 60 -11.70 5.30 26.16
CA PHE A 60 -12.88 6.11 25.87
C PHE A 60 -13.68 6.48 27.12
N ILE A 61 -13.79 5.56 28.09
CA ILE A 61 -14.40 5.86 29.40
C ILE A 61 -13.60 6.95 30.12
N LEU A 62 -12.26 6.90 30.06
CA LEU A 62 -11.41 7.93 30.66
C LEU A 62 -11.58 9.28 29.96
N ILE A 63 -11.64 9.31 28.63
CA ILE A 63 -11.90 10.53 27.85
C ILE A 63 -13.23 11.18 28.26
N TYR A 64 -14.29 10.39 28.38
CA TYR A 64 -15.56 10.90 28.86
C TYR A 64 -15.42 11.49 30.28
N LYS A 65 -14.79 10.75 31.20
CA LYS A 65 -14.60 11.18 32.59
C LYS A 65 -13.79 12.46 32.72
N MET A 66 -12.66 12.58 32.01
CA MET A 66 -11.80 13.76 32.09
C MET A 66 -12.53 15.01 31.60
N TRP A 67 -13.29 14.91 30.51
CA TRP A 67 -14.07 16.05 30.00
C TRP A 67 -15.27 16.37 30.87
N ALA A 68 -15.93 15.36 31.44
CA ALA A 68 -17.02 15.56 32.39
C ALA A 68 -16.56 16.28 33.67
N ALA A 69 -15.29 16.09 34.07
CA ALA A 69 -14.72 16.68 35.28
C ALA A 69 -14.58 18.20 35.23
N ILE A 70 -14.50 18.80 34.05
CA ILE A 70 -14.18 20.23 33.89
C ILE A 70 -15.34 21.05 33.27
N GLN A 71 -16.53 20.47 33.08
CA GLN A 71 -17.62 21.11 32.31
C GLN A 71 -18.04 22.49 32.82
N ASP A 72 -18.14 22.72 34.13
CA ASP A 72 -18.55 24.01 34.71
C ASP A 72 -17.43 25.05 34.79
N ARG A 73 -16.24 24.74 34.27
CA ARG A 73 -15.02 25.53 34.49
C ARG A 73 -14.44 26.08 33.20
N GLY A 74 -15.31 26.49 32.28
CA GLY A 74 -14.91 27.08 31.00
C GLY A 74 -14.42 26.05 29.97
N ALA A 75 -14.84 24.79 30.08
CA ALA A 75 -14.48 23.75 29.11
C ALA A 75 -14.91 24.14 27.69
N ARG A 76 -14.00 24.02 26.72
CA ARG A 76 -14.27 24.38 25.32
C ARG A 76 -15.27 23.46 24.62
N THR A 77 -15.47 22.25 25.13
CA THR A 77 -16.34 21.23 24.52
C THR A 77 -16.96 20.34 25.58
N SER A 78 -18.08 19.70 25.22
CA SER A 78 -18.75 18.73 26.09
C SER A 78 -18.09 17.36 26.05
N ALA A 79 -18.21 16.60 27.15
CA ALA A 79 -17.71 15.23 27.24
C ALA A 79 -18.26 14.31 26.15
N GLY A 80 -19.55 14.47 25.81
CA GLY A 80 -20.19 13.73 24.73
C GLY A 80 -19.60 14.04 23.35
N LYS A 81 -19.29 15.32 23.06
CA LYS A 81 -18.64 15.70 21.79
C LYS A 81 -17.19 15.22 21.73
N ALA A 82 -16.45 15.39 22.82
CA ALA A 82 -15.07 14.94 22.96
C ALA A 82 -14.93 13.43 22.69
N LEU A 83 -15.85 12.62 23.23
CA LEU A 83 -15.86 11.18 22.97
C LEU A 83 -16.43 10.85 21.58
N GLY A 84 -17.61 11.37 21.24
CA GLY A 84 -18.35 10.97 20.05
C GLY A 84 -17.59 11.24 18.74
N PHE A 85 -16.90 12.37 18.66
CA PHE A 85 -16.16 12.72 17.44
C PHE A 85 -14.83 11.99 17.27
N MET A 86 -14.35 11.27 18.30
CA MET A 86 -13.23 10.35 18.15
C MET A 86 -13.59 9.12 17.29
N PHE A 87 -14.88 8.83 17.08
CA PHE A 87 -15.35 7.73 16.22
C PHE A 87 -15.53 8.12 14.76
N ILE A 88 -15.43 9.41 14.41
CA ILE A 88 -15.57 9.84 13.01
C ILE A 88 -14.21 9.68 12.31
N PRO A 89 -14.07 8.80 11.31
CA PRO A 89 -12.80 8.60 10.63
C PRO A 89 -12.26 9.91 10.05
N PHE A 90 -10.94 10.12 10.16
CA PHE A 90 -10.18 11.31 9.74
C PHE A 90 -10.49 12.59 10.52
N PHE A 91 -11.74 12.83 10.87
CA PHE A 91 -12.12 13.92 11.77
C PHE A 91 -11.63 13.67 13.20
N ASN A 92 -11.51 12.41 13.60
CA ASN A 92 -10.92 11.98 14.86
C ASN A 92 -9.47 12.46 15.06
N PHE A 93 -8.71 12.71 13.99
CA PHE A 93 -7.35 13.27 14.11
C PHE A 93 -7.36 14.71 14.61
N TYR A 94 -8.33 15.52 14.18
CA TYR A 94 -8.54 16.85 14.76
C TYR A 94 -8.96 16.73 16.23
N TRP A 95 -9.90 15.84 16.51
CA TRP A 95 -10.39 15.62 17.88
C TRP A 95 -9.36 15.04 18.82
N LEU A 96 -8.32 14.37 18.33
CA LEU A 96 -7.18 13.94 19.13
C LEU A 96 -6.52 15.14 19.83
N PHE A 97 -6.28 16.23 19.07
CA PHE A 97 -5.72 17.46 19.62
C PHE A 97 -6.65 18.13 20.61
N GLU A 98 -7.94 18.22 20.29
CA GLU A 98 -8.92 18.80 21.22
C GLU A 98 -8.99 17.98 22.50
N VAL A 99 -9.12 16.65 22.41
CA VAL A 99 -9.30 15.75 23.55
C VAL A 99 -8.13 15.77 24.52
N TYR A 100 -6.89 15.71 24.02
CA TYR A 100 -5.71 15.57 24.89
C TYR A 100 -5.03 16.91 25.16
N TRP A 101 -4.60 17.63 24.12
CA TRP A 101 -3.92 18.91 24.29
C TRP A 101 -4.88 20.05 24.67
N GLY A 102 -6.10 20.04 24.13
CA GLY A 102 -7.13 21.00 24.51
C GLY A 102 -7.54 20.86 25.98
N TRP A 103 -7.67 19.62 26.47
CA TRP A 103 -8.02 19.37 27.87
C TRP A 103 -6.93 19.82 28.85
N THR A 104 -5.64 19.58 28.56
CA THR A 104 -4.57 20.03 29.47
C THR A 104 -4.55 21.55 29.63
N LYS A 105 -4.83 22.28 28.55
CA LYS A 105 -5.00 23.74 28.58
C LYS A 105 -6.22 24.18 29.37
N ASP A 106 -7.36 23.52 29.17
CA ASP A 106 -8.59 23.89 29.86
C ASP A 106 -8.50 23.56 31.36
N TYR A 107 -7.82 22.46 31.73
CA TYR A 107 -7.53 22.13 33.12
C TYR A 107 -6.64 23.19 33.78
N ASN A 108 -5.54 23.60 33.13
CA ASN A 108 -4.60 24.59 33.68
C ASN A 108 -5.19 26.01 33.80
N ARG A 109 -6.34 26.27 33.16
CA ARG A 109 -7.05 27.56 33.27
C ARG A 109 -8.00 27.62 34.46
N ILE A 110 -8.26 26.49 35.12
CA ILE A 110 -9.12 26.47 36.30
C ILE A 110 -8.43 27.34 37.37
N PRO A 111 -9.09 28.41 37.86
CA PRO A 111 -8.50 29.27 38.87
C PRO A 111 -8.18 28.47 40.12
N GLU A 112 -6.97 28.62 40.64
CA GLU A 112 -6.63 28.14 41.99
C GLU A 112 -7.44 28.97 42.99
N SER A 113 -8.10 28.30 43.94
CA SER A 113 -8.69 28.93 45.12
C SER A 113 -7.67 28.92 46.25
N ASP A 114 -7.71 29.90 47.15
CA ASP A 114 -6.78 30.01 48.29
C ASP A 114 -6.68 28.73 49.16
N ASP A 115 -7.68 27.85 49.12
CA ASP A 115 -7.73 26.59 49.88
C ASP A 115 -7.37 25.31 49.08
N VAL A 116 -7.14 25.37 47.77
CA VAL A 116 -6.92 24.17 46.91
C VAL A 116 -5.88 24.42 45.81
N GLU A 117 -4.72 23.79 45.95
CA GLU A 117 -3.70 23.71 44.90
C GLU A 117 -4.00 22.55 43.93
N LEU A 118 -4.19 22.86 42.64
CA LEU A 118 -4.41 21.85 41.59
C LEU A 118 -3.09 21.47 40.90
N PRO A 119 -2.86 20.19 40.57
CA PRO A 119 -1.63 19.78 39.89
C PRO A 119 -1.59 20.32 38.45
N LEU A 120 -0.50 20.99 38.08
CA LEU A 120 -0.31 21.47 36.70
C LEU A 120 -0.23 20.31 35.70
N MET A 121 -0.99 20.45 34.61
CA MET A 121 -1.02 19.48 33.51
C MET A 121 0.10 19.76 32.50
N PRO A 122 0.85 18.73 32.08
CA PRO A 122 1.95 18.90 31.13
C PRO A 122 1.41 19.08 29.70
N GLU A 123 1.24 20.34 29.28
CA GLU A 123 0.76 20.68 27.93
C GLU A 123 1.63 20.10 26.81
N GLY A 124 2.95 20.09 27.00
CA GLY A 124 3.91 19.53 26.04
C GLY A 124 3.70 18.04 25.78
N ILE A 125 3.39 17.27 26.83
CA ILE A 125 3.05 15.84 26.70
C ILE A 125 1.71 15.70 25.95
N GLY A 126 0.71 16.52 26.31
CA GLY A 126 -0.59 16.55 25.63
C GLY A 126 -0.48 16.83 24.12
N LEU A 127 0.42 17.73 23.71
CA LEU A 127 0.69 17.99 22.30
C LEU A 127 1.47 16.83 21.64
N ALA A 128 2.51 16.33 22.31
CA ALA A 128 3.35 15.25 21.79
C ALA A 128 2.53 13.98 21.49
N VAL A 129 1.60 13.60 22.37
CA VAL A 129 0.73 12.43 22.16
C VAL A 129 -0.22 12.56 20.96
N CYS A 130 -0.43 13.78 20.46
CA CYS A 130 -1.23 14.04 19.27
C CYS A 130 -0.38 14.00 17.99
N VAL A 131 0.85 14.49 18.05
CA VAL A 131 1.74 14.61 16.88
C VAL A 131 2.44 13.29 16.55
N LEU A 132 2.95 12.57 17.55
CA LEU A 132 3.74 11.36 17.34
C LEU A 132 2.98 10.23 16.62
N PRO A 133 1.69 9.97 16.89
CA PRO A 133 0.93 8.98 16.13
C PRO A 133 0.78 9.34 14.65
N LEU A 134 0.59 10.63 14.35
CA LEU A 134 0.48 11.12 12.98
C LEU A 134 1.82 10.98 12.24
N LEU A 135 2.93 11.31 12.90
CA LEU A 135 4.28 11.11 12.36
C LEU A 135 4.57 9.62 12.11
N SER A 136 4.26 8.76 13.09
CA SER A 136 4.42 7.30 12.94
C SER A 136 3.59 6.77 11.77
N MET A 137 2.35 7.20 11.63
CA MET A 137 1.48 6.83 10.50
C MET A 137 2.09 7.24 9.16
N CYS A 138 2.66 8.45 9.04
CA CYS A 138 3.33 8.90 7.83
C CYS A 138 4.56 8.04 7.48
N LEU A 139 5.40 7.69 8.47
CA LEU A 139 6.60 6.87 8.25
C LEU A 139 6.25 5.41 7.92
N MET A 140 5.22 4.86 8.55
CA MET A 140 4.71 3.52 8.23
C MET A 140 4.20 3.46 6.78
N PHE A 141 3.48 4.50 6.34
CA PHE A 141 3.03 4.62 4.96
C PHE A 141 4.22 4.69 3.99
N ALA A 142 5.22 5.52 4.27
CA ALA A 142 6.45 5.59 3.47
C ALA A 142 7.16 4.22 3.34
N SER A 143 7.18 3.44 4.41
CA SER A 143 7.78 2.10 4.42
C SER A 143 7.00 1.08 3.58
N PHE A 144 5.66 1.12 3.62
CA PHE A 144 4.82 0.23 2.83
C PHE A 144 5.02 0.41 1.32
N PHE A 145 5.17 1.66 0.85
CA PHE A 145 5.40 1.94 -0.57
C PHE A 145 6.87 1.82 -0.98
N GLY A 146 7.82 2.05 -0.07
CA GLY A 146 9.25 1.92 -0.37
C GLY A 146 9.69 0.49 -0.68
N GLY A 147 9.00 -0.54 -0.15
CA GLY A 147 9.28 -1.96 -0.44
C GLY A 147 9.06 -2.38 -1.91
N SER A 148 8.44 -1.50 -2.71
CA SER A 148 8.27 -1.69 -4.16
C SER A 148 9.49 -1.26 -4.98
N TRP A 149 10.47 -0.58 -4.36
CA TRP A 149 11.74 -0.20 -5.00
C TRP A 149 12.78 -1.31 -4.85
N LYS A 150 13.10 -1.96 -5.98
CA LYS A 150 13.93 -3.18 -6.04
C LYS A 150 15.43 -2.86 -6.12
N SER A 151 16.01 -2.34 -5.05
CA SER A 151 17.45 -2.48 -4.81
C SER A 151 17.72 -2.93 -3.36
N PHE A 152 18.74 -3.78 -3.17
CA PHE A 152 19.07 -4.36 -1.87
C PHE A 152 19.46 -3.28 -0.83
N ALA A 153 19.93 -2.10 -1.29
CA ALA A 153 20.20 -0.93 -0.46
C ALA A 153 18.92 -0.22 0.03
N GLU A 154 17.84 -0.24 -0.75
CA GLU A 154 16.56 0.39 -0.38
C GLU A 154 15.74 -0.47 0.58
N ALA A 155 15.81 -1.81 0.50
CA ALA A 155 15.11 -2.70 1.43
C ALA A 155 15.58 -2.52 2.89
N ALA A 156 16.86 -2.27 3.11
CA ALA A 156 17.40 -1.94 4.43
C ALA A 156 16.88 -0.58 4.93
N ALA A 157 16.85 0.43 4.06
CA ALA A 157 16.31 1.75 4.40
C ALA A 157 14.81 1.69 4.74
N VAL A 158 14.02 0.94 3.97
CA VAL A 158 12.60 0.70 4.23
C VAL A 158 12.37 0.03 5.58
N ASN A 159 13.18 -0.97 5.92
CA ASN A 159 13.14 -1.59 7.25
C ASN A 159 13.52 -0.61 8.35
N VAL A 160 14.52 0.26 8.15
CA VAL A 160 14.91 1.28 9.14
C VAL A 160 13.76 2.28 9.37
N VAL A 161 13.10 2.76 8.31
CA VAL A 161 11.96 3.68 8.43
C VAL A 161 10.78 3.00 9.14
N PHE A 162 10.51 1.73 8.84
CA PHE A 162 9.48 0.96 9.52
C PHE A 162 9.79 0.82 11.01
N GLN A 163 11.03 0.45 11.36
CA GLN A 163 11.47 0.32 12.74
C GLN A 163 11.44 1.66 13.49
N ALA A 164 11.80 2.76 12.82
CA ALA A 164 11.67 4.11 13.38
C ALA A 164 10.21 4.46 13.69
N SER A 165 9.26 4.11 12.81
CA SER A 165 7.83 4.32 13.06
C SER A 165 7.34 3.54 14.30
N MET A 166 7.80 2.30 14.48
CA MET A 166 7.47 1.48 15.64
C MET A 166 8.03 2.05 16.93
N LEU A 167 9.27 2.56 16.92
CA LEU A 167 9.86 3.24 18.07
C LEU A 167 9.09 4.52 18.44
N ILE A 168 8.66 5.32 17.45
CA ILE A 168 7.82 6.50 17.70
C ILE A 168 6.49 6.10 18.34
N SER A 169 5.85 5.03 17.86
CA SER A 169 4.62 4.48 18.46
C SER A 169 4.82 4.00 19.90
N LEU A 170 5.97 3.38 20.20
CA LEU A 170 6.33 2.95 21.55
C LEU A 170 6.51 4.16 22.48
N VAL A 171 7.29 5.16 22.04
CA VAL A 171 7.49 6.42 22.79
C VAL A 171 6.13 7.08 23.05
N ASN A 172 5.27 7.16 22.04
CA ASN A 172 3.93 7.71 22.19
C ASN A 172 3.08 6.94 23.22
N THR A 173 3.18 5.60 23.23
CA THR A 173 2.45 4.76 24.20
C THR A 173 2.90 5.05 25.63
N ILE A 174 4.20 5.24 25.85
CA ILE A 174 4.76 5.60 27.15
C ILE A 174 4.29 7.01 27.57
N LEU A 175 4.38 7.99 26.66
CA LEU A 175 3.91 9.36 26.92
C LEU A 175 2.40 9.41 27.22
N MET A 176 1.60 8.61 26.52
CA MET A 176 0.16 8.51 26.76
C MET A 176 -0.14 7.87 28.13
N ALA A 177 0.61 6.85 28.54
CA ALA A 177 0.47 6.27 29.87
C ALA A 177 0.82 7.28 30.98
N ILE A 178 1.87 8.08 30.79
CA ILE A 178 2.22 9.20 31.69
C ILE A 178 1.10 10.23 31.72
N LEU A 179 0.54 10.60 30.56
CA LEU A 179 -0.57 11.53 30.48
C LEU A 179 -1.82 11.01 31.19
N PHE A 180 -2.17 9.73 31.02
CA PHE A 180 -3.32 9.10 31.69
C PHE A 180 -3.13 9.06 33.21
N SER A 181 -1.91 8.81 33.67
CA SER A 181 -1.54 8.93 35.08
C SER A 181 -1.86 10.35 35.59
N LYS A 182 -1.38 11.39 34.89
CA LYS A 182 -1.60 12.79 35.27
C LYS A 182 -3.08 13.19 35.20
N ILE A 183 -3.81 12.73 34.18
CA ILE A 183 -5.26 12.95 34.07
C ILE A 183 -5.98 12.33 35.26
N CYS A 184 -5.64 11.10 35.66
CA CYS A 184 -6.23 10.48 36.86
C CYS A 184 -5.94 11.30 38.12
N ASP A 185 -4.70 11.74 38.30
CA ASP A 185 -4.29 12.58 39.43
C ASP A 185 -5.08 13.91 39.44
N GLY A 186 -5.24 14.54 38.27
CA GLY A 186 -6.00 15.77 38.10
C GLY A 186 -7.50 15.63 38.36
N ILE A 187 -8.12 14.54 37.89
CA ILE A 187 -9.52 14.21 38.21
C ILE A 187 -9.69 14.00 39.71
N ASN A 188 -8.76 13.28 40.36
CA ASN A 188 -8.83 13.02 41.79
C ASN A 188 -8.66 14.29 42.61
N ALA A 189 -7.75 15.20 42.22
CA ALA A 189 -7.58 16.50 42.85
C ALA A 189 -8.86 17.34 42.78
N LEU A 190 -9.56 17.34 41.63
CA LEU A 190 -10.85 18.01 41.50
C LEU A 190 -11.93 17.40 42.42
N VAL A 191 -11.95 16.08 42.57
CA VAL A 191 -12.88 15.40 43.49
C VAL A 191 -12.54 15.73 44.95
N ASP A 192 -11.26 15.72 45.31
CA ASP A 192 -10.79 16.02 46.67
C ASP A 192 -11.03 17.48 47.07
N ALA A 193 -11.03 18.39 46.10
CA ALA A 193 -11.41 19.79 46.26
C ALA A 193 -12.92 20.01 46.53
N GLY A 194 -13.73 18.95 46.60
CA GLY A 194 -15.19 19.07 46.77
C GLY A 194 -15.91 19.68 45.57
N LEU A 195 -15.22 19.79 44.43
CA LEU A 195 -15.74 20.37 43.21
C LEU A 195 -16.62 19.34 42.48
N GLU A 196 -17.84 19.13 42.99
CA GLU A 196 -18.78 18.15 42.48
C GLU A 196 -19.04 18.29 40.98
N PRO A 197 -19.26 17.18 40.24
CA PRO A 197 -19.58 17.24 38.84
C PRO A 197 -20.94 17.94 38.64
N PRO A 198 -21.07 18.83 37.66
CA PRO A 198 -22.38 19.34 37.25
C PRO A 198 -23.36 18.19 37.01
N LYS A 199 -24.61 18.36 37.45
CA LYS A 199 -25.73 17.68 36.78
C LYS A 199 -25.63 18.03 35.29
N PRO A 200 -25.87 17.11 34.34
CA PRO A 200 -25.71 17.38 32.91
C PRO A 200 -26.57 18.57 32.48
N GLN A 201 -26.01 19.76 32.57
CA GLN A 201 -26.58 21.01 32.09
C GLN A 201 -25.95 21.23 30.72
N TYR A 202 -26.81 21.29 29.71
CA TYR A 202 -26.44 21.75 28.38
C TYR A 202 -26.14 23.25 28.46
N ALA A 203 -24.96 23.61 28.99
CA ALA A 203 -24.53 25.01 29.08
C ALA A 203 -24.07 25.51 27.71
N LEU A 204 -24.57 26.68 27.32
CA LEU A 204 -24.11 27.43 26.15
C LEU A 204 -22.73 28.07 26.50
N PRO A 205 -21.69 27.91 25.65
CA PRO A 205 -20.32 28.24 26.02
C PRO A 205 -20.02 29.76 26.00
N ALA A 206 -19.23 30.22 26.98
CA ALA A 206 -18.62 31.55 27.02
C ALA A 206 -17.51 31.68 25.95
N GLU A 207 -17.37 32.88 25.36
CA GLU A 207 -16.52 33.15 24.19
C GLU A 207 -15.13 33.68 24.55
N ASP A 208 -14.15 32.77 24.64
CA ASP A 208 -12.75 33.12 24.36
C ASP A 208 -12.51 33.15 22.85
N ALA A 209 -11.52 33.91 22.37
CA ALA A 209 -11.13 33.95 20.96
C ALA A 209 -10.74 32.53 20.45
N LYS A 210 -11.66 31.90 19.72
CA LYS A 210 -11.58 30.50 19.28
C LYS A 210 -10.51 30.34 18.21
N THR A 211 -9.72 29.27 18.27
CA THR A 211 -8.85 28.91 17.13
C THR A 211 -9.76 28.45 15.98
N SER A 212 -9.52 28.93 14.76
CA SER A 212 -10.37 28.56 13.63
C SER A 212 -10.31 27.06 13.37
N GLY A 213 -11.42 26.36 13.60
CA GLY A 213 -11.54 24.92 13.32
C GLY A 213 -11.23 24.59 11.86
N MET A 214 -11.50 25.51 10.93
CA MET A 214 -11.15 25.37 9.51
C MET A 214 -9.63 25.37 9.27
N ALA A 215 -8.87 26.17 10.03
CA ALA A 215 -7.42 26.27 9.91
C ALA A 215 -6.68 25.03 10.44
N ILE A 216 -7.27 24.36 11.42
CA ILE A 216 -6.71 23.10 11.95
C ILE A 216 -7.17 21.94 11.06
N ALA A 217 -8.45 21.92 10.65
CA ALA A 217 -8.97 20.91 9.73
C ALA A 217 -8.20 20.91 8.39
N SER A 218 -7.80 22.08 7.88
CA SER A 218 -6.95 22.15 6.68
C SER A 218 -5.59 21.49 6.86
N LEU A 219 -4.97 21.66 8.02
CA LEU A 219 -3.69 21.03 8.33
C LEU A 219 -3.81 19.51 8.39
N VAL A 220 -4.82 19.03 9.12
CA VAL A 220 -5.08 17.59 9.26
C VAL A 220 -5.38 16.97 7.90
N LEU A 221 -6.29 17.57 7.12
CA LEU A 221 -6.64 17.07 5.79
C LEU A 221 -5.47 17.16 4.79
N GLY A 222 -4.62 18.18 4.89
CA GLY A 222 -3.41 18.30 4.09
C GLY A 222 -2.39 17.20 4.37
N ILE A 223 -2.22 16.82 5.65
CA ILE A 223 -1.38 15.68 6.06
C ILE A 223 -2.01 14.35 5.63
N CYS A 224 -3.32 14.17 5.83
CA CYS A 224 -4.04 12.99 5.36
C CYS A 224 -4.06 12.87 3.83
N GLY A 225 -3.87 13.97 3.11
CA GLY A 225 -3.72 13.98 1.65
C GLY A 225 -2.55 13.14 1.18
N ILE A 226 -1.47 13.05 1.96
CA ILE A 226 -0.31 12.20 1.65
C ILE A 226 -0.73 10.72 1.62
N VAL A 227 -1.66 10.33 2.49
CA VAL A 227 -2.15 8.94 2.62
C VAL A 227 -3.23 8.62 1.59
N THR A 228 -4.10 9.60 1.26
CA THR A 228 -5.24 9.40 0.34
C THR A 228 -4.94 9.75 -1.12
N CYS A 229 -3.66 9.82 -1.49
CA CYS A 229 -3.23 10.18 -2.84
C CYS A 229 -3.76 11.54 -3.32
N GLY A 230 -3.80 12.51 -2.41
CA GLY A 230 -4.18 13.89 -2.69
C GLY A 230 -5.68 14.20 -2.60
N LEU A 231 -6.57 13.21 -2.47
CA LEU A 231 -8.02 13.46 -2.44
C LEU A 231 -8.45 14.36 -1.27
N THR A 232 -8.01 14.04 -0.06
CA THR A 232 -8.38 14.85 1.12
C THR A 232 -7.62 16.18 1.17
N ALA A 233 -6.47 16.27 0.51
CA ALA A 233 -5.70 17.51 0.42
C ALA A 233 -6.43 18.60 -0.38
N VAL A 234 -7.29 18.25 -1.35
CA VAL A 234 -8.10 19.24 -2.08
C VAL A 234 -9.06 19.97 -1.13
N ILE A 235 -9.76 19.21 -0.28
CA ILE A 235 -10.66 19.77 0.74
C ILE A 235 -9.83 20.53 1.79
N GLY A 236 -8.68 19.98 2.20
CA GLY A 236 -7.75 20.65 3.11
C GLY A 236 -7.25 21.99 2.58
N LEU A 237 -6.96 22.09 1.27
CA LEU A 237 -6.50 23.31 0.63
C LEU A 237 -7.58 24.39 0.66
N ILE A 238 -8.81 24.03 0.29
CA ILE A 238 -9.96 24.95 0.29
C ILE A 238 -10.22 25.47 1.70
N LEU A 239 -10.28 24.57 2.69
CA LEU A 239 -10.49 24.95 4.09
C LEU A 239 -9.34 25.80 4.65
N GLY A 240 -8.11 25.58 4.18
CA GLY A 240 -6.95 26.37 4.58
C GLY A 240 -7.04 27.80 4.08
N ILE A 241 -7.40 27.99 2.80
CA ILE A 241 -7.59 29.31 2.18
C ILE A 241 -8.76 30.05 2.86
N VAL A 242 -9.91 29.40 3.02
CA VAL A 242 -11.09 30.00 3.66
C VAL A 242 -10.82 30.33 5.12
N GLY A 243 -10.16 29.42 5.85
CA GLY A 243 -9.75 29.61 7.23
C GLY A 243 -8.79 30.79 7.41
N LEU A 244 -7.81 30.93 6.51
CA LEU A 244 -6.87 32.04 6.52
C LEU A 244 -7.56 33.38 6.25
N CYS A 245 -8.48 33.43 5.27
CA CYS A 245 -9.30 34.61 5.00
C CYS A 245 -10.19 34.98 6.20
N ALA A 246 -10.82 34.00 6.84
CA ALA A 246 -11.67 34.23 8.02
C ALA A 246 -10.86 34.80 9.22
N ILE A 247 -9.68 34.23 9.48
CA ILE A 247 -8.78 34.72 10.54
C ILE A 247 -8.29 36.14 10.22
N SER A 248 -7.95 36.43 8.97
CA SER A 248 -7.48 37.76 8.57
C SER A 248 -8.53 38.86 8.74
N LYS A 249 -9.83 38.53 8.61
CA LYS A 249 -10.95 39.47 8.76
C LYS A 249 -11.44 39.62 10.21
N ARG A 250 -11.12 38.68 11.10
CA ARG A 250 -11.58 38.64 12.50
C ARG A 250 -10.42 38.37 13.47
N ALA A 251 -9.34 39.15 13.33
CA ALA A 251 -8.08 38.90 14.02
C ALA A 251 -8.17 38.93 15.57
N GLU A 252 -9.13 39.69 16.13
CA GLU A 252 -9.38 39.74 17.58
C GLU A 252 -10.18 38.55 18.10
N GLN A 253 -10.94 37.86 17.24
CA GLN A 253 -11.86 36.78 17.60
C GLN A 253 -11.36 35.38 17.21
N LEU A 254 -10.48 35.28 16.21
CA LEU A 254 -10.00 34.01 15.65
C LEU A 254 -8.48 33.93 15.61
N LYS A 255 -7.92 32.86 16.19
CA LYS A 255 -6.47 32.54 16.14
C LYS A 255 -6.22 31.36 15.17
N GLY A 256 -4.96 31.12 14.81
CA GLY A 256 -4.55 29.93 14.04
C GLY A 256 -3.99 30.18 12.63
N LYS A 257 -3.49 31.40 12.34
CA LYS A 257 -2.90 31.76 11.04
C LYS A 257 -1.79 30.78 10.60
N GLY A 258 -0.92 30.36 11.52
CA GLY A 258 0.14 29.40 11.26
C GLY A 258 -0.39 28.01 10.84
N PHE A 259 -1.48 27.53 11.46
CA PHE A 259 -2.09 26.25 11.10
C PHE A 259 -2.71 26.28 9.71
N ALA A 260 -3.37 27.40 9.35
CA ALA A 260 -3.92 27.57 8.01
C ALA A 260 -2.82 27.58 6.94
N ILE A 261 -1.73 28.32 7.17
CA ILE A 261 -0.58 28.37 6.23
C ILE A 261 0.07 26.99 6.11
N ALA A 262 0.33 26.32 7.23
CA ALA A 262 0.90 24.97 7.22
C ALA A 262 0.00 23.97 6.47
N GLY A 263 -1.32 24.04 6.67
CA GLY A 263 -2.27 23.17 5.96
C GLY A 263 -2.36 23.43 4.46
N ILE A 264 -2.26 24.69 4.03
CA ILE A 264 -2.17 25.03 2.60
C ILE A 264 -0.92 24.41 1.98
N ILE A 265 0.24 24.55 2.64
CA ILE A 265 1.52 24.02 2.14
C ILE A 265 1.48 22.49 2.07
N THR A 266 1.03 21.81 3.12
CA THR A 266 0.96 20.34 3.15
C THR A 266 -0.04 19.81 2.13
N SER A 267 -1.20 20.46 1.96
CA SER A 267 -2.14 20.11 0.89
C SER A 267 -1.57 20.29 -0.52
N ALA A 268 -0.88 21.41 -0.78
CA ALA A 268 -0.29 21.68 -2.09
C ALA A 268 0.77 20.63 -2.47
N ILE A 269 1.63 20.25 -1.52
CA ILE A 269 2.60 19.18 -1.70
C ILE A 269 1.89 17.84 -1.98
N SER A 270 0.89 17.49 -1.19
CA SER A 270 0.12 16.24 -1.34
C SER A 270 -0.60 16.13 -2.69
N ILE A 271 -1.14 17.24 -3.22
CA ILE A 271 -1.86 17.24 -4.51
C ILE A 271 -0.91 17.03 -5.69
N VAL A 272 0.28 17.64 -5.65
CA VAL A 272 1.22 17.63 -6.78
C VAL A 272 2.15 16.42 -6.74
N LEU A 273 2.77 16.14 -5.58
CA LEU A 273 3.83 15.15 -5.48
C LEU A 273 3.26 13.72 -5.41
N THR A 274 2.19 13.51 -4.64
CA THR A 274 1.72 12.16 -4.31
C THR A 274 1.13 11.40 -5.50
N PRO A 275 0.24 11.96 -6.35
CA PRO A 275 -0.26 11.25 -7.53
C PRO A 275 0.83 11.01 -8.59
N GLY A 276 1.76 11.97 -8.74
CA GLY A 276 2.89 11.85 -9.67
C GLY A 276 3.85 10.73 -9.29
N ILE A 277 4.21 10.64 -8.00
CA ILE A 277 5.02 9.55 -7.46
C ILE A 277 4.28 8.22 -7.60
N LEU A 278 2.98 8.16 -7.27
CA LEU A 278 2.19 6.93 -7.41
C LEU A 278 2.14 6.42 -8.86
N MET A 279 1.89 7.30 -9.83
CA MET A 279 1.90 6.91 -11.25
C MET A 279 3.29 6.47 -11.72
N ALA A 280 4.35 7.16 -11.29
CA ALA A 280 5.73 6.76 -11.57
C ALA A 280 6.08 5.37 -10.97
N LEU A 281 5.47 5.02 -9.83
CA LEU A 281 5.62 3.71 -9.18
C LEU A 281 4.81 2.60 -9.88
N LEU A 282 3.56 2.88 -10.25
CA LEU A 282 2.66 1.88 -10.81
C LEU A 282 3.03 1.51 -12.25
N MET A 283 3.50 2.46 -13.04
CA MET A 283 3.75 2.25 -14.46
C MET A 283 4.76 1.12 -14.73
N PRO A 284 5.97 1.08 -14.14
CA PRO A 284 6.92 0.00 -14.38
C PRO A 284 6.39 -1.39 -14.00
N ALA A 285 5.67 -1.48 -12.88
CA ALA A 285 5.07 -2.74 -12.43
C ALA A 285 3.95 -3.20 -13.36
N LEU A 286 3.06 -2.30 -13.77
CA LEU A 286 1.97 -2.59 -14.70
C LEU A 286 2.49 -2.98 -16.08
N PHE A 287 3.47 -2.25 -16.62
CA PHE A 287 4.10 -2.59 -17.90
C PHE A 287 4.83 -3.94 -17.84
N SER A 288 5.58 -4.22 -16.77
CA SER A 288 6.25 -5.51 -16.59
C SER A 288 5.27 -6.67 -16.46
N ALA A 289 4.21 -6.49 -15.66
CA ALA A 289 3.15 -7.49 -15.49
C ALA A 289 2.42 -7.76 -16.82
N ARG A 290 2.05 -6.69 -17.55
CA ARG A 290 1.43 -6.79 -18.88
C ARG A 290 2.35 -7.51 -19.87
N THR A 291 3.64 -7.18 -19.89
CA THR A 291 4.63 -7.83 -20.76
C THR A 291 4.80 -9.31 -20.43
N GLN A 292 4.86 -9.68 -19.14
CA GLN A 292 4.94 -11.08 -18.72
C GLN A 292 3.71 -11.89 -19.11
N ALA A 293 2.51 -11.31 -18.95
CA ALA A 293 1.27 -11.93 -19.39
C ALA A 293 1.24 -12.14 -20.91
N MET A 294 1.59 -11.11 -21.69
CA MET A 294 1.65 -11.20 -23.16
C MET A 294 2.68 -12.23 -23.65
N ASN A 295 3.81 -12.38 -22.96
CA ASN A 295 4.79 -13.43 -23.27
C ASN A 295 4.20 -14.83 -23.10
N MET A 296 3.47 -15.08 -22.00
CA MET A 296 2.80 -16.37 -21.78
C MET A 296 1.76 -16.65 -22.86
N VAL A 297 0.96 -15.64 -23.23
CA VAL A 297 -0.04 -15.79 -24.31
C VAL A 297 0.62 -16.10 -25.64
N SER A 298 1.71 -15.42 -26.01
CA SER A 298 2.43 -15.71 -27.25
C SER A 298 2.97 -17.14 -27.28
N MET A 299 3.51 -17.62 -26.15
CA MET A 299 3.97 -19.01 -25.99
C MET A 299 2.80 -20.01 -26.07
N THR A 300 1.64 -19.66 -25.53
CA THR A 300 0.41 -20.45 -25.67
C THR A 300 -0.05 -20.51 -27.11
N TYR A 301 -0.01 -19.40 -27.86
CA TYR A 301 -0.35 -19.39 -29.29
C TYR A 301 0.58 -20.30 -30.09
N ALA A 302 1.90 -20.21 -29.89
CA ALA A 302 2.85 -21.14 -30.50
C ALA A 302 2.54 -22.60 -30.16
N LYS A 303 2.19 -22.89 -28.90
CA LYS A 303 1.83 -24.24 -28.45
C LYS A 303 0.56 -24.74 -29.13
N GLN A 304 -0.44 -23.88 -29.28
CA GLN A 304 -1.69 -24.20 -29.98
C GLN A 304 -1.44 -24.47 -31.47
N ILE A 305 -0.57 -23.69 -32.13
CA ILE A 305 -0.17 -23.94 -33.52
C ILE A 305 0.57 -25.28 -33.64
N CYS A 306 1.54 -25.56 -32.76
CA CYS A 306 2.24 -26.84 -32.76
C CYS A 306 1.29 -28.04 -32.60
N LEU A 307 0.29 -27.92 -31.72
CA LEU A 307 -0.72 -28.96 -31.52
C LEU A 307 -1.61 -29.12 -32.75
N ALA A 308 -2.08 -28.02 -33.34
CA ALA A 308 -2.87 -28.03 -34.57
C ALA A 308 -2.09 -28.67 -35.74
N MET A 309 -0.82 -28.33 -35.90
CA MET A 309 0.06 -28.96 -36.90
C MET A 309 0.27 -30.45 -36.61
N ALA A 310 0.38 -30.86 -35.34
CA ALA A 310 0.49 -32.26 -34.99
C ALA A 310 -0.78 -33.04 -35.33
N MET A 311 -1.96 -32.49 -35.06
CA MET A 311 -3.25 -33.09 -35.46
C MET A 311 -3.35 -33.22 -36.98
N TYR A 312 -3.00 -32.16 -37.73
CA TYR A 312 -2.92 -32.21 -39.18
C TYR A 312 -1.99 -33.32 -39.67
N CYS A 313 -0.77 -33.41 -39.10
CA CYS A 313 0.19 -34.46 -39.48
C CYS A 313 -0.38 -35.86 -39.23
N ASP A 314 -1.03 -36.07 -38.09
CA ASP A 314 -1.55 -37.38 -37.70
C ASP A 314 -2.69 -37.81 -38.66
N GLU A 315 -3.49 -36.87 -39.16
CA GLU A 315 -4.53 -37.13 -40.18
C GLU A 315 -3.97 -37.26 -41.61
N ASN A 316 -2.84 -36.62 -41.92
CA ASN A 316 -2.22 -36.58 -43.24
C ASN A 316 -1.00 -37.51 -43.38
N ASN A 317 -1.07 -38.72 -42.83
CA ASN A 317 -0.03 -39.77 -42.94
C ASN A 317 1.38 -39.30 -42.50
N GLY A 318 1.44 -38.45 -41.49
CA GLY A 318 2.67 -37.88 -40.93
C GLY A 318 3.27 -36.72 -41.74
N SER A 319 2.57 -36.20 -42.76
CA SER A 319 3.03 -35.09 -43.58
C SER A 319 2.73 -33.74 -42.93
N PHE A 320 3.69 -32.81 -42.93
CA PHE A 320 3.46 -31.46 -42.43
C PHE A 320 2.51 -30.65 -43.35
N PRO A 321 1.85 -29.58 -42.84
CA PRO A 321 1.08 -28.68 -43.67
C PRO A 321 1.90 -28.06 -44.80
N PRO A 322 1.27 -27.70 -45.95
CA PRO A 322 1.96 -27.03 -47.04
C PRO A 322 2.57 -25.70 -46.60
N VAL A 323 3.86 -25.49 -46.86
CA VAL A 323 4.61 -24.33 -46.36
C VAL A 323 4.05 -22.98 -46.80
N ASP A 324 3.47 -22.90 -48.00
CA ASP A 324 2.91 -21.66 -48.56
C ASP A 324 1.50 -21.33 -48.04
N ASN A 325 0.79 -22.31 -47.47
CA ASN A 325 -0.62 -22.14 -47.09
C ASN A 325 -1.00 -22.83 -45.77
N TRP A 326 -0.01 -23.11 -44.90
CA TRP A 326 -0.26 -23.74 -43.61
C TRP A 326 -1.28 -22.99 -42.75
N PRO A 327 -1.40 -21.63 -42.75
CA PRO A 327 -2.40 -20.98 -41.92
C PRO A 327 -3.82 -21.41 -42.27
N ALA A 328 -4.14 -21.46 -43.58
CA ALA A 328 -5.44 -21.91 -44.04
C ALA A 328 -5.66 -23.42 -43.83
N ALA A 329 -4.60 -24.22 -43.99
CA ALA A 329 -4.65 -25.66 -43.72
C ALA A 329 -4.95 -25.99 -42.25
N LEU A 330 -4.69 -25.07 -41.32
CA LEU A 330 -4.97 -25.24 -39.90
C LEU A 330 -6.32 -24.73 -39.45
N ASN A 331 -7.14 -24.13 -40.34
CA ASN A 331 -8.43 -23.51 -39.97
C ASN A 331 -9.38 -24.45 -39.23
N GLU A 332 -9.34 -25.76 -39.53
CA GLU A 332 -10.20 -26.77 -38.88
C GLU A 332 -9.65 -27.22 -37.51
N TYR A 333 -8.40 -26.91 -37.19
CA TYR A 333 -7.70 -27.38 -35.99
C TYR A 333 -7.45 -26.28 -34.95
N ILE A 334 -7.55 -25.00 -35.34
CA ILE A 334 -7.42 -23.86 -34.44
C ILE A 334 -8.79 -23.34 -34.02
N SER A 335 -8.93 -22.98 -32.74
CA SER A 335 -10.20 -22.51 -32.18
C SER A 335 -10.50 -21.03 -32.47
N ASP A 336 -9.48 -20.22 -32.76
CA ASP A 336 -9.57 -18.77 -32.97
C ASP A 336 -8.42 -18.31 -33.89
N GLU A 337 -8.72 -17.52 -34.91
CA GLU A 337 -7.72 -16.95 -35.83
C GLU A 337 -6.72 -16.02 -35.11
N LYS A 338 -7.09 -15.45 -33.97
CA LYS A 338 -6.19 -14.62 -33.14
C LYS A 338 -4.91 -15.36 -32.75
N ILE A 339 -4.94 -16.69 -32.68
CA ILE A 339 -3.76 -17.54 -32.40
C ILE A 339 -2.63 -17.28 -33.41
N LEU A 340 -2.98 -16.90 -34.65
CA LEU A 340 -2.02 -16.60 -35.72
C LEU A 340 -1.41 -15.19 -35.60
N THR A 341 -1.92 -14.35 -34.69
CA THR A 341 -1.45 -12.97 -34.48
C THR A 341 -0.49 -12.86 -33.28
N SER A 342 0.02 -11.66 -33.03
CA SER A 342 0.82 -11.38 -31.83
C SER A 342 -0.04 -10.71 -30.76
N PRO A 343 0.01 -11.13 -29.48
CA PRO A 343 -0.66 -10.41 -28.39
C PRO A 343 -0.08 -9.00 -28.16
N PHE A 344 1.10 -8.71 -28.70
CA PHE A 344 1.72 -7.38 -28.67
C PHE A 344 1.22 -6.44 -29.76
N ALA A 345 0.72 -6.99 -30.87
CA ALA A 345 0.13 -6.24 -31.97
C ALA A 345 -0.93 -7.11 -32.68
N PRO A 346 -2.14 -7.21 -32.12
CA PRO A 346 -3.20 -8.08 -32.66
C PRO A 346 -3.64 -7.67 -34.06
N GLU A 347 -3.59 -6.37 -34.35
CA GLU A 347 -4.02 -5.77 -35.62
C GLU A 347 -2.97 -5.90 -36.74
N ALA A 348 -1.76 -6.35 -36.44
CA ALA A 348 -0.65 -6.41 -37.40
C ALA A 348 -0.65 -7.69 -38.25
N GLY A 349 -1.70 -8.52 -38.14
CA GLY A 349 -1.84 -9.76 -38.90
C GLY A 349 -0.97 -10.90 -38.39
N ARG A 350 -0.57 -11.80 -39.29
CA ARG A 350 0.12 -13.05 -38.94
C ARG A 350 1.50 -12.76 -38.34
N ALA A 351 1.79 -13.36 -37.19
CA ALA A 351 3.04 -13.17 -36.45
C ALA A 351 3.94 -14.41 -36.41
N TRP A 352 3.61 -15.46 -37.18
CA TRP A 352 4.29 -16.75 -37.16
C TRP A 352 4.69 -17.20 -38.56
N ALA A 353 5.80 -17.93 -38.66
CA ALA A 353 6.23 -18.63 -39.86
C ALA A 353 6.66 -20.06 -39.56
N MET A 354 6.43 -20.93 -40.53
CA MET A 354 6.84 -22.34 -40.49
C MET A 354 8.27 -22.49 -41.02
N ASN A 355 9.00 -23.45 -40.48
CA ASN A 355 10.33 -23.79 -40.99
C ASN A 355 10.23 -24.40 -42.40
N LYS A 356 10.77 -23.71 -43.41
CA LYS A 356 10.70 -24.16 -44.82
C LYS A 356 11.37 -25.52 -45.07
N ASN A 357 12.33 -25.92 -44.22
CA ASN A 357 13.04 -27.20 -44.38
C ASN A 357 12.19 -28.42 -44.04
N LEU A 358 10.97 -28.22 -43.53
CA LEU A 358 9.99 -29.28 -43.28
C LEU A 358 9.12 -29.57 -44.51
N ASP A 359 9.26 -28.80 -45.58
CA ASP A 359 8.49 -29.00 -46.81
C ASP A 359 8.73 -30.41 -47.39
N GLY A 360 7.65 -31.11 -47.71
CA GLY A 360 7.66 -32.48 -48.21
C GLY A 360 8.23 -33.55 -47.23
N ARG A 361 8.62 -33.19 -46.01
CA ARG A 361 9.16 -34.13 -45.01
C ARG A 361 8.03 -34.79 -44.23
N LYS A 362 8.25 -36.03 -43.78
CA LYS A 362 7.36 -36.68 -42.81
C LYS A 362 7.93 -36.58 -41.40
N LYS A 363 7.04 -36.39 -40.42
CA LYS A 363 7.38 -36.33 -38.98
C LYS A 363 8.16 -37.56 -38.51
N GLN A 364 7.87 -38.74 -39.06
CA GLN A 364 8.51 -40.02 -38.70
C GLN A 364 9.97 -40.10 -39.16
N ASP A 365 10.35 -39.36 -40.21
CA ASP A 365 11.70 -39.37 -40.78
C ASP A 365 12.65 -38.42 -40.03
N ILE A 366 12.12 -37.63 -39.08
CA ILE A 366 12.86 -36.60 -38.36
C ILE A 366 13.27 -37.13 -36.99
N LYS A 367 14.58 -37.32 -36.81
CA LYS A 367 15.18 -37.63 -35.50
C LYS A 367 15.28 -36.36 -34.65
N GLN A 368 15.27 -36.51 -33.33
CA GLN A 368 15.42 -35.42 -32.36
C GLN A 368 14.39 -34.28 -32.55
N THR A 369 13.10 -34.63 -32.60
CA THR A 369 11.98 -33.69 -32.78
C THR A 369 11.94 -32.53 -31.76
N HIS A 370 12.50 -32.74 -30.55
CA HIS A 370 12.68 -31.71 -29.51
C HIS A 370 13.79 -30.68 -29.81
N ARG A 371 14.49 -30.80 -30.95
CA ARG A 371 15.50 -29.82 -31.39
C ARG A 371 15.08 -29.10 -32.65
N ILE A 372 14.22 -29.70 -33.48
CA ILE A 372 13.85 -29.12 -34.75
C ILE A 372 12.71 -28.11 -34.58
N VAL A 373 12.96 -26.87 -35.00
CA VAL A 373 11.98 -25.79 -34.99
C VAL A 373 10.89 -26.09 -36.02
N LEU A 374 9.65 -26.08 -35.56
CA LEU A 374 8.44 -26.23 -36.38
C LEU A 374 7.89 -24.86 -36.78
N ILE A 375 7.65 -24.00 -35.79
CA ILE A 375 7.08 -22.67 -35.95
C ILE A 375 7.91 -21.67 -35.15
N PHE A 376 8.08 -20.47 -35.67
CA PHE A 376 8.79 -19.40 -34.98
C PHE A 376 8.12 -18.06 -35.21
N GLU A 377 8.38 -17.14 -34.28
CA GLU A 377 7.95 -15.76 -34.35
C GLU A 377 8.54 -15.07 -35.59
N ALA A 378 7.69 -14.50 -36.45
CA ALA A 378 8.10 -13.89 -37.72
C ALA A 378 7.75 -12.41 -37.79
N ARG A 379 8.38 -11.66 -38.70
CA ARG A 379 7.95 -10.29 -39.06
C ARG A 379 6.51 -10.31 -39.57
N PHE A 380 5.78 -9.24 -39.29
CA PHE A 380 4.48 -9.00 -39.92
C PHE A 380 4.67 -8.93 -41.44
N ASP A 381 3.65 -9.35 -42.19
CA ASP A 381 3.64 -9.38 -43.66
C ASP A 381 4.76 -10.22 -44.31
N SER A 382 5.41 -11.11 -43.56
CA SER A 382 6.41 -12.04 -44.08
C SER A 382 5.79 -13.17 -44.91
N SER A 383 6.62 -13.98 -45.57
CA SER A 383 6.19 -15.25 -46.15
C SER A 383 5.71 -16.22 -45.05
N PRO A 384 4.71 -17.10 -45.32
CA PRO A 384 4.22 -18.07 -44.33
C PRO A 384 5.28 -19.07 -43.86
N ALA A 385 6.30 -19.34 -44.67
CA ALA A 385 7.42 -20.19 -44.30
C ALA A 385 8.76 -19.60 -44.75
N GLY A 386 9.81 -19.92 -44.00
CA GLY A 386 11.16 -19.45 -44.24
C GLY A 386 12.16 -19.97 -43.21
N GLY A 387 13.32 -19.34 -43.15
CA GLY A 387 14.31 -19.52 -42.09
C GLY A 387 14.45 -18.27 -41.20
N CYS A 388 15.63 -18.11 -40.60
CA CYS A 388 15.94 -17.03 -39.66
C CYS A 388 15.82 -15.63 -40.30
N GLU A 389 15.88 -15.55 -41.64
CA GLU A 389 15.64 -14.34 -42.40
C GLU A 389 14.25 -13.73 -42.19
N LEU A 390 13.29 -14.49 -41.64
CA LEU A 390 11.93 -14.00 -41.32
C LEU A 390 11.77 -13.53 -39.87
N LEU A 391 12.76 -13.73 -39.00
CA LEU A 391 12.72 -13.23 -37.62
C LEU A 391 12.65 -11.69 -37.62
N PRO A 392 11.89 -11.06 -36.70
CA PRO A 392 11.95 -9.62 -36.52
C PRO A 392 13.36 -9.17 -36.09
N GLU A 393 13.75 -7.93 -36.43
CA GLU A 393 15.09 -7.40 -36.08
C GLU A 393 15.37 -7.44 -34.58
N SER A 394 14.32 -7.28 -33.78
CA SER A 394 14.34 -7.48 -32.34
C SER A 394 13.19 -8.38 -31.92
N PRO A 395 13.39 -9.30 -30.97
CA PRO A 395 12.29 -10.10 -30.44
C PRO A 395 11.24 -9.20 -29.79
N ARG A 396 9.95 -9.51 -29.98
CA ARG A 396 8.85 -8.75 -29.35
C ARG A 396 8.87 -8.80 -27.83
N THR A 397 9.62 -9.75 -27.28
CA THR A 397 9.85 -9.90 -25.84
C THR A 397 11.32 -9.63 -25.50
N ARG A 398 11.57 -8.97 -24.36
CA ARG A 398 12.94 -8.86 -23.80
C ARG A 398 13.57 -10.22 -23.43
N ARG A 399 12.79 -11.30 -23.46
CA ARG A 399 13.23 -12.65 -23.10
C ARG A 399 13.70 -13.47 -24.30
N GLY A 400 13.38 -13.05 -25.52
CA GLY A 400 13.72 -13.77 -26.75
C GLY A 400 12.53 -13.94 -27.69
N TYR A 401 12.75 -14.68 -28.77
CA TYR A 401 11.75 -15.05 -29.76
C TYR A 401 10.96 -16.26 -29.29
N ALA A 402 9.64 -16.25 -29.49
CA ALA A 402 8.81 -17.43 -29.24
C ALA A 402 9.02 -18.48 -30.36
N ILE A 403 9.39 -19.70 -29.98
CA ILE A 403 9.72 -20.79 -30.91
C ILE A 403 9.08 -22.09 -30.44
N GLY A 404 8.37 -22.76 -31.35
CA GLY A 404 7.78 -24.08 -31.14
C GLY A 404 8.50 -25.17 -31.94
N PHE A 405 8.57 -26.37 -31.37
CA PHE A 405 9.30 -27.52 -31.90
C PHE A 405 8.36 -28.63 -32.37
N ILE A 406 8.89 -29.60 -33.12
CA ILE A 406 8.08 -30.68 -33.73
C ILE A 406 7.40 -31.59 -32.69
N ASP A 407 8.03 -31.82 -31.54
CA ASP A 407 7.42 -32.54 -30.41
C ASP A 407 6.37 -31.72 -29.65
N GLY A 408 6.19 -30.46 -30.04
CA GLY A 408 5.24 -29.52 -29.51
C GLY A 408 5.70 -28.75 -28.27
N HIS A 409 6.91 -28.91 -27.74
CA HIS A 409 7.37 -27.98 -26.70
C HIS A 409 7.65 -26.59 -27.32
N VAL A 410 7.60 -25.56 -26.47
CA VAL A 410 7.80 -24.17 -26.89
C VAL A 410 8.78 -23.52 -25.91
N LYS A 411 9.69 -22.69 -26.41
CA LYS A 411 10.63 -21.92 -25.58
C LYS A 411 10.78 -20.48 -26.09
N LEU A 412 11.21 -19.59 -25.21
CA LEU A 412 11.73 -18.28 -25.59
C LEU A 412 13.24 -18.40 -25.83
N ALA A 413 13.70 -18.15 -27.05
CA ALA A 413 15.12 -18.25 -27.42
C ALA A 413 15.74 -16.86 -27.60
N ARG A 414 16.93 -16.64 -27.01
CA ARG A 414 17.71 -15.42 -27.23
C ARG A 414 18.48 -15.51 -28.55
N THR A 415 18.90 -14.36 -29.07
CA THR A 415 19.69 -14.21 -30.32
C THR A 415 20.89 -15.14 -30.39
N ASP A 416 21.52 -15.39 -29.25
CA ASP A 416 22.70 -16.23 -29.10
C ASP A 416 22.29 -17.71 -29.31
N GLY A 417 22.42 -18.21 -30.56
CA GLY A 417 21.98 -19.55 -30.97
C GLY A 417 20.78 -19.60 -31.92
N LEU A 418 20.34 -18.45 -32.47
CA LEU A 418 19.29 -18.37 -33.50
C LEU A 418 19.80 -18.49 -34.94
N ASP A 419 21.10 -18.32 -35.13
CA ASP A 419 21.80 -18.39 -36.42
C ASP A 419 21.56 -19.73 -37.13
N GLU A 420 21.22 -20.76 -36.36
CA GLU A 420 20.95 -22.09 -36.89
C GLU A 420 19.45 -22.45 -36.92
N LEU A 421 18.55 -21.90 -36.09
CA LEU A 421 17.16 -22.43 -35.91
C LEU A 421 17.07 -23.98 -35.81
N ILE A 422 18.18 -24.64 -35.46
CA ILE A 422 18.48 -26.06 -35.70
C ILE A 422 18.13 -26.50 -37.13
N LEU A 423 18.91 -25.96 -38.06
CA LEU A 423 19.21 -26.48 -39.39
C LEU A 423 19.97 -27.79 -39.22
N ILE A 424 19.50 -28.88 -39.83
CA ILE A 424 20.39 -30.02 -40.10
C ILE A 424 21.10 -29.72 -41.42
N PRO A 425 22.43 -29.78 -41.43
CA PRO A 425 23.15 -30.74 -42.28
C PRO A 425 24.07 -31.56 -41.34
N ASP A 426 24.10 -32.90 -41.32
CA ASP A 426 24.34 -33.75 -42.47
C ASP A 426 24.08 -35.23 -42.10
N THR A 427 23.91 -36.05 -43.11
CA THR A 427 23.96 -37.51 -43.05
C THR A 427 25.37 -38.03 -42.78
N GLN A 428 25.98 -37.72 -41.62
CA GLN A 428 27.09 -38.49 -41.03
C GLN A 428 27.43 -37.99 -39.61
N GLY A 429 27.87 -38.92 -38.75
CA GLY A 429 28.00 -38.71 -37.31
C GLY A 429 28.93 -37.58 -36.91
N PHE A 430 28.54 -36.86 -35.85
CA PHE A 430 29.44 -35.96 -35.13
C PHE A 430 30.25 -36.76 -34.11
N GLU A 431 31.57 -36.84 -34.33
CA GLU A 431 32.55 -36.92 -33.25
C GLU A 431 32.59 -35.58 -32.51
N VAL A 432 32.60 -35.66 -31.18
CA VAL A 432 32.82 -34.53 -30.29
C VAL A 432 34.33 -34.29 -30.23
N ALA A 433 34.80 -33.20 -30.83
CA ALA A 433 36.12 -32.66 -30.52
C ALA A 433 36.06 -31.85 -29.21
N LYS A 434 37.11 -32.02 -28.40
CA LYS A 434 37.28 -31.57 -26.99
C LYS A 434 36.95 -30.12 -26.69
#